data_AF-A0A1M6F697-F1
#
_entry.id   AF-A0A1M6F697-F1
#
_cell.length_a   1.000
_cell.length_b   1.000
_cell.length_c   1.000
_cell.angle_alpha   90.00
_cell.angle_beta   90.00
_cell.angle_gamma   90.00
#
_symmetry.space_group_name_H-M   'P 1'
#
loop_
_entity.id
_entity.type
_entity.pdbx_description
1 polymer ?
#
loop_
_entity_poly.entity_id
_entity_poly.type
_entity_poly.pdbx_seq_one_letter_code
_entity_poly.pdbx_strand_id
1 'polypeptide(L)' 'MYVCICNALTDSQIQSAIASGAGRTHDVYAACNCRAQCGSCTASILCMLRSRPAGAADGEVMAAVAN' A
#
# COMPACT_ATOMS: atom_id res chain seq x y z
N MET A 1 -7.90 -12.51 0.59
CA MET A 1 -7.66 -12.82 -0.83
C MET A 1 -6.31 -12.30 -1.29
N TYR A 2 -5.64 -13.00 -2.21
CA TYR A 2 -4.48 -12.43 -2.90
C TYR A 2 -4.93 -11.41 -3.94
N VAL A 3 -4.40 -10.20 -3.83
CA VAL A 3 -4.65 -9.10 -4.78
C VAL A 3 -3.51 -9.02 -5.79
N CYS A 4 -2.27 -9.23 -5.36
CA CYS A 4 -1.10 -9.33 -6.24
C CYS A 4 -0.54 -10.75 -6.21
N ILE A 5 -0.67 -11.49 -7.32
CA ILE A 5 -0.15 -12.85 -7.41
C ILE A 5 1.39 -12.84 -7.54
N CYS A 6 1.95 -11.93 -8.33
CA CYS A 6 3.39 -11.84 -8.58
C CYS A 6 4.24 -11.64 -7.31
N ASN A 7 3.71 -10.86 -6.36
CA ASN A 7 4.40 -10.53 -5.10
C ASN A 7 3.72 -11.18 -3.88
N ALA A 8 2.75 -12.08 -4.10
CA ALA A 8 1.96 -12.70 -3.05
C ALA A 8 1.40 -11.70 -2.01
N LEU A 9 0.82 -10.58 -2.47
CA LEU A 9 0.20 -9.59 -1.58
C LEU A 9 -1.28 -9.88 -1.37
N THR A 10 -1.68 -10.00 -0.11
CA THR A 10 -3.09 -10.14 0.30
C THR A 10 -3.78 -8.78 0.45
N ASP A 11 -5.11 -8.79 0.47
CA ASP A 11 -5.91 -7.61 0.81
C ASP A 11 -5.52 -7.04 2.18
N SER A 12 -5.30 -7.88 3.19
CA SER A 12 -4.93 -7.45 4.53
C SER A 12 -3.56 -6.77 4.58
N GLN A 13 -2.58 -7.26 3.82
CA GLN A 13 -1.27 -6.60 3.71
C GLN A 13 -1.38 -5.24 3.02
N ILE A 14 -2.17 -5.15 1.96
CA ILE A 14 -2.41 -3.88 1.26
C ILE A 14 -3.14 -2.89 2.16
N GLN A 15 -4.19 -3.32 2.87
CA GLN A 15 -4.90 -2.48 3.84
C GLN A 15 -3.98 -2.01 4.97
N SER A 16 -3.07 -2.87 5.44
CA SER A 16 -2.06 -2.49 6.45
C SER A 16 -1.08 -1.44 5.92
N ALA A 17 -0.62 -1.57 4.66
CA ALA A 17 0.21 -0.55 4.02
C ALA A 17 -0.53 0.79 3.87
N ILE A 18 -1.82 0.76 3.49
CA ILE A 18 -2.68 1.95 3.38
C ILE A 18 -2.89 2.60 4.76
N ALA A 19 -3.15 1.79 5.80
CA ALA A 19 -3.28 2.26 7.17
C ALA A 19 -1.97 2.90 7.69
N SER A 20 -0.83 2.40 7.22
CA SER A 20 0.51 2.92 7.53
C SER A 20 0.92 4.14 6.68
N GLY A 21 0.03 4.66 5.84
CA GLY A 21 0.26 5.91 5.10
C GLY A 21 0.50 5.78 3.60
N ALA A 22 0.41 4.57 3.01
CA ALA A 22 0.51 4.43 1.57
C ALA A 22 -0.61 5.19 0.85
N GLY A 23 -0.25 6.16 0.00
CA GLY A 23 -1.20 7.01 -0.74
C GLY A 23 -1.31 6.67 -2.22
N ARG A 24 -0.34 5.93 -2.74
CA ARG A 24 -0.24 5.50 -4.15
C ARG A 24 0.13 4.03 -4.22
N THR A 25 -0.10 3.40 -5.38
CA THR A 25 0.24 1.99 -5.61
C THR A 25 1.72 1.69 -5.39
N HIS A 26 2.61 2.60 -5.79
CA HIS A 26 4.04 2.44 -5.55
C HIS A 26 4.42 2.45 -4.06
N ASP A 27 3.72 3.24 -3.23
CA ASP A 27 3.92 3.26 -1.78
C ASP A 27 3.52 1.92 -1.16
N VAL A 28 2.45 1.29 -1.65
CA VAL A 28 2.03 -0.05 -1.21
C VAL A 28 3.11 -1.08 -1.51
N TYR A 29 3.69 -1.08 -2.71
CA TYR A 29 4.78 -2.00 -3.04
C TYR A 29 6.01 -1.74 -2.17
N ALA A 30 6.38 -0.48 -1.96
CA ALA A 30 7.50 -0.09 -1.10
C ALA A 30 7.29 -0.54 0.35
N ALA A 31 6.10 -0.31 0.92
CA ALA A 31 5.74 -0.76 2.27
C ALA A 31 5.78 -2.30 2.42
N CYS A 32 5.51 -3.03 1.33
CA CYS A 32 5.62 -4.48 1.28
C CYS A 32 7.00 -4.99 0.82
N ASN A 33 8.03 -4.13 0.76
CA ASN A 33 9.39 -4.47 0.32
C ASN A 33 9.46 -5.16 -1.05
N CYS A 34 8.61 -4.76 -1.98
CA CYS A 34 8.56 -5.31 -3.32
C CYS A 34 8.41 -4.22 -4.38
N ARG A 35 8.37 -4.63 -5.65
CA ARG A 35 8.17 -3.75 -6.81
C ARG A 35 7.06 -4.32 -7.69
N ALA A 36 6.40 -3.47 -8.46
CA ALA A 36 5.43 -3.93 -9.46
C ALA A 36 6.11 -4.87 -10.48
N GLN A 37 5.43 -5.96 -10.84
CA GLN A 37 5.86 -6.87 -11.90
C GLN A 37 4.96 -6.72 -13.14
N CYS A 38 3.79 -7.37 -13.16
CA CYS A 38 2.87 -7.31 -14.31
C CYS A 38 1.85 -6.16 -14.26
N GLY A 39 1.63 -5.57 -13.08
CA GLY A 39 0.69 -4.45 -12.90
C GLY A 39 -0.80 -4.82 -12.87
N SER A 40 -1.21 -6.07 -13.07
CA SER A 40 -2.64 -6.46 -13.11
C SER A 40 -3.41 -6.14 -11.83
N CYS A 41 -2.73 -6.07 -10.69
CA CYS A 41 -3.32 -5.71 -9.39
C CYS A 41 -3.52 -4.20 -9.17
N THR A 42 -2.97 -3.35 -10.05
CA THR A 42 -2.92 -1.89 -9.84
C THR A 42 -4.30 -1.27 -9.69
N ALA A 43 -5.25 -1.65 -10.54
CA ALA A 43 -6.63 -1.13 -10.47
C ALA A 43 -7.31 -1.50 -9.15
N SER A 44 -7.13 -2.73 -8.66
CA SER A 44 -7.66 -3.19 -7.37
C SER A 44 -7.03 -2.44 -6.20
N ILE A 45 -5.70 -2.25 -6.21
CA ILE A 45 -5.00 -1.47 -5.18
C ILE A 45 -5.48 -0.01 -5.19
N LEU A 46 -5.66 0.61 -6.36
CA LEU A 46 -6.21 1.97 -6.47
C LEU A 46 -7.64 2.07 -5.94
N CYS A 47 -8.47 1.05 -6.16
CA CYS A 47 -9.81 1.01 -5.58
C CYS A 47 -9.73 0.97 -4.04
N MET A 48 -8.86 0.13 -3.47
CA MET A 48 -8.65 0.06 -2.02
C MET A 48 -8.15 1.39 -1.44
N LEU A 49 -7.21 2.06 -2.11
CA LEU A 49 -6.70 3.38 -1.73
C LEU A 49 -7.79 4.46 -1.71
N ARG A 50 -8.69 4.45 -2.71
CA ARG A 50 -9.78 5.43 -2.84
C ARG A 50 -10.95 5.19 -1.90
N SER A 51 -11.15 3.95 -1.47
CA SER A 51 -12.19 3.58 -0.49
C SER A 51 -11.84 4.01 0.95
N ARG A 52 -10.72 4.71 1.15
CA ARG A 52 -10.33 5.27 2.44
C ARG A 52 -11.34 6.36 2.83
N PRO A 53 -11.94 6.33 4.04
CA PRO A 53 -12.81 7.40 4.48
C PRO A 53 -12.03 8.71 4.54
N ALA A 54 -12.64 9.81 4.07
CA ALA A 54 -12.00 11.11 3.82
C ALA A 54 -11.41 11.84 5.05
N GLY A 55 -11.31 11.18 6.21
CA GLY A 55 -10.85 11.76 7.48
C GLY A 55 -9.50 11.26 7.99
N ALA A 56 -8.70 10.58 7.17
CA ALA A 56 -7.37 10.06 7.54
C ALA A 56 -6.21 10.73 6.77
N ALA A 57 -6.37 12.01 6.43
CA ALA A 57 -5.23 12.85 6.07
C ALA A 57 -4.47 13.18 7.38
N ASP A 58 -3.14 13.22 7.27
CA ASP A 58 -2.16 13.61 8.29
C ASP A 58 -1.62 12.46 9.15
N GLY A 59 -0.36 12.08 8.88
CA GLY A 59 0.35 11.01 9.57
C GLY A 59 1.78 10.81 9.06
N GLU A 60 2.55 11.88 9.09
CA GLU A 60 3.99 11.98 9.38
C GLU A 60 4.91 10.77 9.14
N VAL A 61 5.86 10.98 8.22
CA VAL A 61 7.10 10.19 8.11
C VAL A 61 7.89 10.31 9.42
N MET A 62 7.92 9.26 10.22
CA MET A 62 8.96 9.06 11.23
C MET A 62 9.51 7.63 11.16
N ALA A 63 10.47 7.44 10.25
CA ALA A 63 11.46 6.38 10.35
C ALA A 63 12.84 7.01 10.57
N ALA A 64 13.12 7.26 11.85
CA ALA A 64 14.42 7.21 12.51
C ALA A 64 15.64 7.87 11.81
N VAL A 65 15.98 9.08 12.26
CA VAL A 65 17.39 9.46 12.44
C VAL A 65 17.96 8.53 13.52
N ALA A 66 18.77 7.56 13.11
CA ALA A 66 19.60 6.76 14.01
C ALA A 66 21.03 7.33 13.96
N ASN A 67 21.35 8.09 15.01
CA ASN A 67 22.65 8.49 15.55
C ASN A 67 23.85 8.59 14.58
#